data_AF-A0A1Z8ZN44-F1
#
_entry.id   AF-A0A1Z8ZN44-F1
#
_cell.length_a   1.000
_cell.length_b   1.000
_cell.length_c   1.000
_cell.angle_alpha   90.00
_cell.angle_beta   90.00
_cell.angle_gamma   90.00
#
_symmetry.space_group_name_H-M   'P 1'
#
loop_
_entity.id
_entity.type
_entity.pdbx_description
1 polymer ?
#
loop_
_entity_poly.entity_id
_entity_poly.type
_entity_poly.pdbx_seq_one_letter_code
_entity_poly.pdbx_strand_id
1 'polypeptide(L)'
;MTEKTIERVHSALDDFRIELPSWGFADTGTRFGKFLQDGAAIDLADKLSDAGEVHRVTGSCPKVATHVLWDFGEGKRPSDIVALANENGMQLGSINPNLFQDQEYRLGSLCNVDPAIRETAAQHIRDSIKLGQDVGSDVLTLWLADGTNYPGQDSIRARKRRLEGALKGFHEHLAPEQTFLIEYKPFEPAFYHTDIADWGMSYLYAQKMGPQAKVLVDTGHHYQAQNIEQIVAWLLDEEMLGGFHFNDRRYADDDLTLGSIDPYQIFRIFSEIHGYAASKGGEYPDIEYMVDQSHNLKPKMEAMIETVTAAQELYAKAALVDHAQLERHQERGEIVDAERLLKQAFGTDVSGAIAEWRRGRGLEEDPLISFRKSGYLQQIEADRKARRKELGIVAGGSYA
;
A
#
# COMPACT_ATOMS: atom_id res chain seq x y z
N MET A 1 26.56 11.73 -14.60
CA MET A 1 26.81 10.79 -13.49
C MET A 1 28.07 9.99 -13.75
N THR A 2 28.66 9.39 -12.73
CA THR A 2 29.70 8.37 -12.93
C THR A 2 29.05 7.03 -13.27
N GLU A 3 29.80 6.13 -13.91
CA GLU A 3 29.36 4.77 -14.24
C GLU A 3 28.88 4.02 -12.99
N LYS A 4 29.64 4.10 -11.89
CA LYS A 4 29.28 3.54 -10.58
C LYS A 4 27.93 4.04 -10.04
N THR A 5 27.59 5.31 -10.25
CA THR A 5 26.28 5.84 -9.82
C THR A 5 25.15 5.25 -10.67
N ILE A 6 25.37 5.10 -11.98
CA ILE A 6 24.38 4.50 -12.89
C ILE A 6 24.14 3.04 -12.51
N GLU A 7 25.20 2.26 -12.27
CA GLU A 7 25.11 0.87 -11.83
C GLU A 7 24.32 0.71 -10.53
N ARG A 8 24.52 1.61 -9.55
CA ARG A 8 23.74 1.60 -8.29
C ARG A 8 22.26 1.85 -8.53
N VAL A 9 21.92 2.81 -9.39
CA VAL A 9 20.52 3.10 -9.76
C VAL A 9 19.90 1.87 -10.45
N HIS A 10 20.61 1.27 -11.40
CA HIS A 10 20.10 0.09 -12.11
C HIS A 10 19.89 -1.08 -11.16
N SER A 11 20.88 -1.39 -10.33
CA SER A 11 20.80 -2.46 -9.34
C SER A 11 19.64 -2.25 -8.36
N ALA A 12 19.38 -1.02 -7.92
CA ALA A 12 18.25 -0.74 -7.04
C ALA A 12 16.91 -1.01 -7.74
N LEU A 13 16.78 -0.63 -9.02
CA LEU A 13 15.52 -0.77 -9.76
C LEU A 13 15.27 -2.18 -10.30
N ASP A 14 16.31 -2.99 -10.48
CA ASP A 14 16.21 -4.36 -10.97
C ASP A 14 15.29 -5.22 -10.11
N ASP A 15 15.34 -5.04 -8.79
CA ASP A 15 14.56 -5.80 -7.81
C ASP A 15 13.40 -5.00 -7.19
N PHE A 16 13.31 -3.69 -7.44
CA PHE A 16 12.21 -2.89 -6.93
C PHE A 16 10.87 -3.28 -7.57
N ARG A 17 9.95 -3.78 -6.75
CA ARG A 17 8.57 -4.08 -7.13
C ARG A 17 7.63 -3.37 -6.18
N ILE A 18 6.53 -2.83 -6.72
CA ILE A 18 5.49 -2.17 -5.93
C ILE A 18 4.11 -2.62 -6.43
N GLU A 19 3.30 -3.13 -5.52
CA GLU A 19 1.94 -3.58 -5.77
C GLU A 19 0.97 -2.41 -5.93
N LEU A 20 0.00 -2.56 -6.84
CA LEU A 20 -1.03 -1.56 -7.11
C LEU A 20 -2.37 -1.93 -6.45
N PRO A 21 -3.12 -0.96 -5.90
CA PRO A 21 -4.42 -1.21 -5.30
C PRO A 21 -5.50 -1.30 -6.36
N SER A 22 -6.31 -2.35 -6.34
CA SER A 22 -7.45 -2.49 -7.26
C SER A 22 -8.41 -1.27 -7.16
N TRP A 23 -8.59 -0.74 -5.95
CA TRP A 23 -9.46 0.40 -5.67
C TRP A 23 -8.91 1.73 -6.19
N GLY A 24 -7.60 1.85 -6.43
CA GLY A 24 -6.96 3.05 -6.96
C GLY A 24 -7.40 3.43 -8.38
N PHE A 25 -7.98 2.45 -9.11
CA PHE A 25 -8.49 2.62 -10.48
C PHE A 25 -9.99 2.91 -10.56
N ALA A 26 -10.75 2.62 -9.50
CA ALA A 26 -12.17 2.90 -9.45
C ALA A 26 -12.45 4.37 -9.12
N ASP A 27 -13.66 4.85 -9.40
CA ASP A 27 -14.09 6.15 -8.90
C ASP A 27 -14.00 6.12 -7.37
N THR A 28 -13.36 7.13 -6.78
CA THR A 28 -13.24 7.31 -5.32
C THR A 28 -13.78 8.70 -4.95
N GLY A 29 -13.96 8.95 -3.67
CA GLY A 29 -14.48 10.22 -3.20
C GLY A 29 -14.17 10.46 -1.74
N THR A 30 -14.72 11.56 -1.24
CA THR A 30 -14.70 11.85 0.20
C THR A 30 -16.08 11.59 0.78
N ARG A 31 -16.21 11.72 2.10
CA ARG A 31 -17.52 11.74 2.75
C ARG A 31 -18.49 12.78 2.20
N PHE A 32 -18.06 13.80 1.44
CA PHE A 32 -18.93 14.83 0.86
C PHE A 32 -19.43 14.50 -0.54
N GLY A 33 -18.78 13.59 -1.25
CA GLY A 33 -19.15 13.29 -2.62
C GLY A 33 -18.04 12.64 -3.44
N LYS A 34 -18.46 12.22 -4.62
CA LYS A 34 -17.70 11.45 -5.59
C LYS A 34 -17.77 12.15 -6.95
N PHE A 35 -16.63 12.39 -7.58
CA PHE A 35 -16.57 12.98 -8.93
C PHE A 35 -16.19 11.88 -9.92
N LEU A 36 -17.13 11.51 -10.78
CA LEU A 36 -16.96 10.39 -11.70
C LEU A 36 -16.04 10.76 -12.86
N GLN A 37 -15.16 9.83 -13.23
CA GLN A 37 -14.29 9.93 -14.40
C GLN A 37 -14.71 8.89 -15.44
N ASP A 38 -14.85 9.30 -16.70
CA ASP A 38 -15.28 8.39 -17.79
C ASP A 38 -14.36 7.15 -17.88
N GLY A 39 -13.06 7.32 -17.61
CA GLY A 39 -12.07 6.25 -17.63
C GLY A 39 -11.96 5.42 -16.36
N ALA A 40 -12.66 5.71 -15.25
CA ALA A 40 -12.49 4.93 -14.03
C ALA A 40 -13.05 3.51 -14.16
N ALA A 41 -12.40 2.53 -13.54
CA ALA A 41 -12.78 1.12 -13.60
C ALA A 41 -14.18 0.85 -13.02
N ILE A 42 -14.95 -0.02 -13.69
CA ILE A 42 -16.31 -0.40 -13.28
C ILE A 42 -16.30 -1.71 -12.48
N ASP A 43 -15.48 -2.67 -12.89
CA ASP A 43 -15.39 -4.00 -12.31
C ASP A 43 -13.93 -4.45 -12.16
N LEU A 44 -13.72 -5.67 -11.65
CA LEU A 44 -12.37 -6.21 -11.47
C LEU A 44 -11.60 -6.38 -12.79
N ALA A 45 -12.25 -6.69 -13.91
CA ALA A 45 -11.56 -6.84 -15.19
C ALA A 45 -10.97 -5.51 -15.64
N ASP A 46 -11.72 -4.42 -15.45
CA ASP A 46 -11.20 -3.07 -15.68
C ASP A 46 -10.02 -2.75 -14.76
N LYS A 47 -10.13 -3.02 -13.46
CA LYS A 47 -9.06 -2.76 -12.48
C LYS A 47 -7.77 -3.50 -12.84
N LEU A 48 -7.87 -4.77 -13.24
CA LEU A 48 -6.72 -5.60 -13.64
C LEU A 48 -6.12 -5.13 -14.96
N SER A 49 -6.94 -4.72 -15.93
CA SER A 49 -6.46 -4.16 -17.20
C SER A 49 -5.72 -2.85 -17.00
N ASP A 50 -6.28 -1.96 -16.17
CA ASP A 50 -5.66 -0.68 -15.82
C ASP A 50 -4.32 -0.90 -15.10
N ALA A 51 -4.28 -1.78 -14.10
CA ALA A 51 -3.04 -2.14 -13.42
C ALA A 51 -2.00 -2.74 -14.39
N GLY A 52 -2.44 -3.60 -15.31
CA GLY A 52 -1.59 -4.17 -16.36
C GLY A 52 -1.00 -3.11 -17.29
N GLU A 53 -1.77 -2.07 -17.66
CA GLU A 53 -1.26 -0.96 -18.46
C GLU A 53 -0.22 -0.14 -17.69
N VAL A 54 -0.44 0.12 -16.39
CA VAL A 54 0.58 0.76 -15.53
C VAL A 54 1.85 -0.10 -15.49
N HIS A 55 1.72 -1.41 -15.26
CA HIS A 55 2.87 -2.32 -15.24
C HIS A 55 3.61 -2.32 -16.57
N ARG A 56 2.89 -2.34 -17.69
CA ARG A 56 3.45 -2.35 -19.05
C ARG A 56 4.34 -1.13 -19.31
N VAL A 57 3.96 0.05 -18.82
CA VAL A 57 4.74 1.28 -19.05
C VAL A 57 5.82 1.52 -17.99
N THR A 58 5.65 1.02 -16.77
CA THR A 58 6.59 1.28 -15.65
C THR A 58 7.60 0.15 -15.40
N GLY A 59 7.22 -1.11 -15.70
CA GLY A 59 8.03 -2.31 -15.51
C GLY A 59 8.15 -2.83 -14.07
N SER A 60 7.51 -2.21 -13.08
CA SER A 60 7.78 -2.47 -11.65
C SER A 60 6.58 -2.96 -10.84
N CYS A 61 5.44 -3.18 -11.46
CA CYS A 61 4.17 -3.41 -10.77
C CYS A 61 3.49 -4.73 -11.19
N PRO A 62 4.04 -5.90 -10.87
CA PRO A 62 3.49 -7.17 -11.33
C PRO A 62 2.29 -7.69 -10.51
N LYS A 63 2.02 -7.11 -9.33
CA LYS A 63 0.96 -7.56 -8.40
C LYS A 63 -0.14 -6.50 -8.23
N VAL A 64 -1.36 -6.96 -7.95
CA VAL A 64 -2.53 -6.13 -7.57
C VAL A 64 -3.07 -6.57 -6.20
N ALA A 65 -3.18 -5.62 -5.28
CA ALA A 65 -3.88 -5.78 -4.02
C ALA A 65 -5.39 -5.82 -4.27
N THR A 66 -6.09 -6.78 -3.65
CA THR A 66 -7.53 -6.94 -3.82
C THR A 66 -8.28 -6.84 -2.51
N HIS A 67 -9.49 -6.29 -2.59
CA HIS A 67 -10.41 -6.21 -1.46
C HIS A 67 -11.52 -7.25 -1.62
N VAL A 68 -11.64 -8.16 -0.65
CA VAL A 68 -12.45 -9.38 -0.76
C VAL A 68 -13.88 -9.10 -1.25
N LEU A 69 -14.59 -8.18 -0.59
CA LEU A 69 -15.99 -7.89 -0.93
C LEU A 69 -16.17 -6.97 -2.14
N TRP A 70 -15.11 -6.34 -2.65
CA TRP A 70 -15.19 -5.44 -3.81
C TRP A 70 -14.77 -6.11 -5.12
N ASP A 71 -13.89 -7.11 -5.03
CA ASP A 71 -13.24 -7.71 -6.19
C ASP A 71 -13.71 -9.14 -6.45
N PHE A 72 -14.12 -9.87 -5.41
CA PHE A 72 -14.58 -11.25 -5.54
C PHE A 72 -16.10 -11.31 -5.51
N GLY A 73 -16.70 -11.33 -6.70
CA GLY A 73 -18.14 -11.48 -6.85
C GLY A 73 -18.64 -12.88 -6.49
N GLU A 74 -19.88 -12.96 -5.99
CA GLU A 74 -20.53 -14.24 -5.66
C GLU A 74 -20.51 -15.22 -6.86
N GLY A 75 -20.19 -16.48 -6.57
CA GLY A 75 -20.21 -17.56 -7.57
C GLY A 75 -19.01 -17.59 -8.53
N LYS A 76 -18.07 -16.63 -8.46
CA LYS A 76 -16.82 -16.70 -9.21
C LYS A 76 -15.83 -17.64 -8.50
N ARG A 77 -15.20 -18.54 -9.25
CA ARG A 77 -14.19 -19.43 -8.68
C ARG A 77 -12.86 -18.67 -8.58
N PRO A 78 -12.07 -18.87 -7.50
CA PRO A 78 -10.74 -18.28 -7.37
C PRO A 78 -9.85 -18.45 -8.61
N SER A 79 -9.88 -19.64 -9.23
CA SER A 79 -9.15 -19.94 -10.47
C SER A 79 -9.49 -19.04 -11.65
N ASP A 80 -10.74 -18.59 -11.76
CA ASP A 80 -11.20 -17.74 -12.85
C ASP A 80 -10.66 -16.32 -12.67
N ILE A 81 -10.53 -15.87 -11.42
CA ILE A 81 -9.91 -14.58 -11.08
C ILE A 81 -8.41 -14.61 -11.36
N VAL A 82 -7.73 -15.70 -10.98
CA VAL A 82 -6.30 -15.90 -11.29
C VAL A 82 -6.06 -15.89 -12.79
N ALA A 83 -6.91 -16.57 -13.58
CA ALA A 83 -6.81 -16.55 -15.03
C ALA A 83 -6.97 -15.13 -15.60
N LEU A 84 -7.96 -14.38 -15.11
CA LEU A 84 -8.20 -13.00 -15.52
C LEU A 84 -7.02 -12.06 -15.19
N ALA A 85 -6.39 -12.23 -14.02
CA ALA A 85 -5.19 -11.47 -13.66
C ALA A 85 -4.04 -11.77 -14.64
N ASN A 86 -3.78 -13.06 -14.90
CA ASN A 86 -2.72 -13.50 -15.82
C ASN A 86 -2.94 -12.99 -17.26
N GLU A 87 -4.19 -12.95 -17.74
CA GLU A 87 -4.54 -12.40 -19.06
C GLU A 87 -4.16 -10.92 -19.21
N ASN A 88 -4.12 -10.18 -18.10
CA ASN A 88 -3.71 -8.77 -18.06
C ASN A 88 -2.23 -8.58 -17.67
N GLY A 89 -1.45 -9.68 -17.61
CA GLY A 89 -0.05 -9.64 -17.20
C GLY A 89 0.16 -9.35 -15.71
N MET A 90 -0.86 -9.64 -14.89
CA MET A 90 -0.90 -9.34 -13.46
C MET A 90 -0.97 -10.61 -12.61
N GLN A 91 -0.44 -10.50 -11.39
CA GLN A 91 -0.65 -11.46 -10.31
C GLN A 91 -1.53 -10.83 -9.24
N LEU A 92 -2.28 -11.66 -8.52
CA LEU A 92 -2.99 -11.22 -7.32
C LEU A 92 -1.98 -11.22 -6.17
N GLY A 93 -1.79 -10.08 -5.52
CA GLY A 93 -1.00 -10.03 -4.29
C GLY A 93 -1.91 -9.85 -3.09
N SER A 94 -1.74 -8.81 -2.28
CA SER A 94 -2.35 -8.78 -0.94
C SER A 94 -3.88 -8.91 -0.94
N ILE A 95 -4.39 -9.71 0.02
CA ILE A 95 -5.83 -9.89 0.26
C ILE A 95 -6.26 -9.03 1.44
N ASN A 96 -7.21 -8.14 1.18
CA ASN A 96 -7.71 -7.16 2.14
C ASN A 96 -9.17 -7.51 2.52
N PRO A 97 -9.45 -8.03 3.73
CA PRO A 97 -10.82 -8.32 4.18
C PRO A 97 -11.59 -7.03 4.51
N ASN A 98 -12.86 -6.91 4.08
CA ASN A 98 -13.70 -5.75 4.43
C ASN A 98 -14.53 -6.04 5.69
N LEU A 99 -14.36 -5.22 6.72
CA LEU A 99 -15.12 -5.30 7.98
C LEU A 99 -15.66 -3.93 8.44
N PHE A 100 -15.89 -3.01 7.50
CA PHE A 100 -16.13 -1.60 7.83
C PHE A 100 -17.31 -0.95 7.10
N GLN A 101 -18.02 -1.67 6.24
CA GLN A 101 -19.14 -1.13 5.47
C GLN A 101 -20.53 -1.64 5.93
N ASP A 102 -20.61 -2.86 6.47
CA ASP A 102 -21.90 -3.47 6.82
C ASP A 102 -22.52 -2.87 8.09
N GLN A 103 -23.86 -2.78 8.09
CA GLN A 103 -24.66 -2.15 9.16
C GLN A 103 -24.47 -2.80 10.54
N GLU A 104 -24.15 -4.09 10.58
CA GLU A 104 -23.87 -4.81 11.82
C GLU A 104 -22.56 -4.34 12.48
N TYR A 105 -21.59 -3.86 11.69
CA TYR A 105 -20.30 -3.37 12.17
C TYR A 105 -20.31 -1.94 12.70
N ARG A 106 -21.49 -1.30 12.82
CA ARG A 106 -21.63 0.07 13.35
C ARG A 106 -21.06 0.28 14.77
N LEU A 107 -20.84 -0.78 15.55
CA LEU A 107 -20.22 -0.76 16.89
C LEU A 107 -18.88 -1.52 16.93
N GLY A 108 -18.24 -1.71 15.77
CA GLY A 108 -17.04 -2.51 15.56
C GLY A 108 -17.34 -3.87 14.93
N SER A 109 -16.30 -4.56 14.50
CA SER A 109 -16.32 -5.91 13.92
C SER A 109 -15.76 -6.92 14.94
N LEU A 110 -14.45 -7.17 14.95
CA LEU A 110 -13.77 -8.08 15.86
C LEU A 110 -13.83 -7.63 17.34
N CYS A 111 -14.03 -6.33 17.59
CA CYS A 111 -14.18 -5.79 18.94
C CYS A 111 -15.63 -5.52 19.33
N ASN A 112 -16.61 -5.88 18.48
CA ASN A 112 -18.03 -5.65 18.73
C ASN A 112 -18.46 -6.23 20.10
N VAL A 113 -19.44 -5.60 20.75
CA VAL A 113 -20.00 -6.07 22.02
C VAL A 113 -20.73 -7.41 21.85
N ASP A 114 -21.37 -7.62 20.71
CA ASP A 114 -22.13 -8.83 20.38
C ASP A 114 -21.19 -9.97 19.93
N PRO A 115 -21.15 -11.11 20.65
CA PRO A 115 -20.36 -12.26 20.24
C PRO A 115 -20.71 -12.82 18.86
N ALA A 116 -21.96 -12.75 18.42
CA ALA A 116 -22.37 -13.29 17.12
C ALA A 116 -21.78 -12.47 15.95
N ILE A 117 -21.74 -11.14 16.10
CA ILE A 117 -21.12 -10.25 15.11
C ILE A 117 -19.60 -10.48 15.06
N ARG A 118 -18.96 -10.65 16.23
CA ARG A 118 -17.53 -11.00 16.28
C ARG A 118 -17.21 -12.31 15.57
N GLU A 119 -18.05 -13.33 15.76
CA GLU A 119 -17.85 -14.62 15.10
C GLU A 119 -18.04 -14.51 13.58
N THR A 120 -19.01 -13.72 13.13
CA THR A 120 -19.22 -13.44 11.71
C THR A 120 -18.00 -12.75 11.09
N ALA A 121 -17.50 -11.69 11.73
CA ALA A 121 -16.27 -11.02 11.30
C ALA A 121 -15.05 -11.95 11.31
N ALA A 122 -14.91 -12.78 12.36
CA ALA A 122 -13.81 -13.73 12.47
C ALA A 122 -13.87 -14.82 11.38
N GLN A 123 -15.07 -15.28 11.02
CA GLN A 123 -15.25 -16.23 9.92
C GLN A 123 -14.84 -15.60 8.58
N HIS A 124 -15.23 -14.36 8.32
CA HIS A 124 -14.82 -13.64 7.10
C HIS A 124 -13.30 -13.52 6.98
N ILE A 125 -12.58 -13.26 8.09
CA ILE A 125 -11.10 -13.27 8.07
C ILE A 125 -10.54 -14.65 7.72
N ARG A 126 -11.08 -15.73 8.32
CA ARG A 126 -10.65 -17.10 8.00
C ARG A 126 -10.90 -17.46 6.53
N ASP A 127 -12.06 -17.06 6.01
CA ASP A 127 -12.41 -17.27 4.60
C ASP A 127 -11.50 -16.45 3.68
N SER A 128 -11.09 -15.25 4.10
CA SER A 128 -10.14 -14.40 3.37
C SER A 128 -8.72 -15.00 3.35
N ILE A 129 -8.27 -15.58 4.46
CA ILE A 129 -7.00 -16.33 4.52
C ILE A 129 -7.04 -17.51 3.54
N LYS A 130 -8.13 -18.29 3.57
CA LYS A 130 -8.35 -19.42 2.66
C LYS A 130 -8.40 -18.98 1.20
N LEU A 131 -9.05 -17.85 0.91
CA LEU A 131 -9.11 -17.26 -0.41
C LEU A 131 -7.72 -16.90 -0.92
N GLY A 132 -6.87 -16.28 -0.09
CA GLY A 132 -5.47 -16.01 -0.41
C GLY A 132 -4.75 -17.26 -0.90
N GLN A 133 -4.89 -18.37 -0.16
CA GLN A 133 -4.33 -19.67 -0.56
C GLN A 133 -4.90 -20.17 -1.90
N ASP A 134 -6.20 -19.98 -2.16
CA ASP A 134 -6.84 -20.45 -3.40
C ASP A 134 -6.44 -19.61 -4.63
N VAL A 135 -6.04 -18.35 -4.44
CA VAL A 135 -5.59 -17.46 -5.52
C VAL A 135 -4.07 -17.34 -5.63
N GLY A 136 -3.33 -18.01 -4.74
CA GLY A 136 -1.87 -17.97 -4.72
C GLY A 136 -1.29 -16.68 -4.13
N SER A 137 -2.05 -15.98 -3.28
CA SER A 137 -1.57 -14.86 -2.49
C SER A 137 -1.05 -15.32 -1.13
N ASP A 138 0.17 -14.90 -0.82
CA ASP A 138 0.87 -15.12 0.43
C ASP A 138 0.67 -13.98 1.45
N VAL A 139 -0.04 -12.90 1.11
CA VAL A 139 -0.16 -11.74 2.00
C VAL A 139 -1.62 -11.47 2.33
N LEU A 140 -1.93 -11.40 3.62
CA LEU A 140 -3.20 -10.87 4.10
C LEU A 140 -2.96 -9.59 4.90
N THR A 141 -3.61 -8.50 4.50
CA THR A 141 -3.54 -7.20 5.18
C THR A 141 -4.82 -6.98 5.97
N LEU A 142 -4.69 -6.68 7.26
CA LEU A 142 -5.82 -6.38 8.14
C LEU A 142 -5.77 -4.93 8.59
N TRP A 143 -6.65 -4.12 8.02
CA TRP A 143 -7.08 -2.86 8.58
C TRP A 143 -8.48 -3.00 9.21
N LEU A 144 -8.70 -2.35 10.35
CA LEU A 144 -9.99 -2.37 11.06
C LEU A 144 -10.49 -0.95 11.33
N ALA A 145 -11.78 -0.75 11.08
CA ALA A 145 -12.53 0.44 11.52
C ALA A 145 -12.85 0.44 13.03
N ASP A 146 -12.50 -0.63 13.74
CA ASP A 146 -12.87 -0.84 15.14
C ASP A 146 -12.32 0.25 16.05
N GLY A 147 -13.24 0.84 16.82
CA GLY A 147 -12.95 1.88 17.79
C GLY A 147 -14.22 2.45 18.40
N THR A 148 -14.13 3.61 19.01
CA THR A 148 -15.27 4.34 19.58
C THR A 148 -15.21 5.82 19.25
N ASN A 149 -16.36 6.49 19.33
CA ASN A 149 -16.51 7.93 19.07
C ASN A 149 -16.71 8.76 20.35
N TYR A 150 -17.03 8.13 21.48
CA TYR A 150 -17.31 8.85 22.73
C TYR A 150 -16.63 8.21 23.96
N PRO A 151 -16.13 9.03 24.91
CA PRO A 151 -15.69 8.54 26.21
C PRO A 151 -16.77 7.70 26.92
N GLY A 152 -16.40 6.50 27.35
CA GLY A 152 -17.31 5.58 28.04
C GLY A 152 -18.21 4.73 27.14
N GLN A 153 -18.11 4.86 25.81
CA GLN A 153 -18.92 4.07 24.85
C GLN A 153 -18.71 2.55 25.01
N ASP A 154 -17.47 2.10 25.25
CA ASP A 154 -17.12 0.71 25.58
C ASP A 154 -15.81 0.70 26.39
N SER A 155 -15.46 -0.45 26.97
CA SER A 155 -14.24 -0.65 27.73
C SER A 155 -13.05 -0.92 26.82
N ILE A 156 -12.11 0.02 26.74
CA ILE A 156 -10.83 -0.11 26.00
C ILE A 156 -10.13 -1.44 26.31
N ARG A 157 -10.04 -1.83 27.59
CA ARG A 157 -9.40 -3.09 27.98
C ARG A 157 -10.18 -4.33 27.56
N ALA A 158 -11.51 -4.28 27.53
CA ALA A 158 -12.31 -5.40 27.08
C ALA A 158 -12.17 -5.59 25.57
N ARG A 159 -12.20 -4.50 24.80
CA ARG A 159 -12.00 -4.51 23.35
C ARG A 159 -10.62 -5.03 22.96
N LYS A 160 -9.56 -4.52 23.61
CA LYS A 160 -8.19 -5.06 23.47
C LYS A 160 -8.13 -6.58 23.67
N ARG A 161 -8.82 -7.13 24.68
CA ARG A 161 -8.84 -8.58 24.93
C ARG A 161 -9.63 -9.35 23.87
N ARG A 162 -10.72 -8.79 23.33
CA ARG A 162 -11.47 -9.39 22.22
C ARG A 162 -10.59 -9.49 20.98
N LEU A 163 -9.92 -8.39 20.62
CA LEU A 163 -9.02 -8.35 19.46
C LEU A 163 -7.84 -9.30 19.61
N GLU A 164 -7.16 -9.28 20.76
CA GLU A 164 -6.05 -10.19 21.06
C GLU A 164 -6.48 -11.67 20.95
N GLY A 165 -7.68 -12.01 21.42
CA GLY A 165 -8.24 -13.35 21.29
C GLY A 165 -8.55 -13.72 19.83
N ALA A 166 -9.11 -12.81 19.05
CA ALA A 166 -9.43 -13.02 17.64
C ALA A 166 -8.17 -13.24 16.79
N LEU A 167 -7.20 -12.33 16.88
CA LEU A 167 -5.95 -12.38 16.12
C LEU A 167 -5.17 -13.67 16.39
N LYS A 168 -5.08 -14.08 17.66
CA LYS A 168 -4.44 -15.34 18.03
C LYS A 168 -5.08 -16.55 17.34
N GLY A 169 -6.41 -16.56 17.19
CA GLY A 169 -7.14 -17.63 16.52
C GLY A 169 -6.89 -17.70 15.01
N PHE A 170 -6.53 -16.58 14.37
CA PHE A 170 -6.26 -16.55 12.92
C PHE A 170 -4.92 -17.18 12.56
N HIS A 171 -3.92 -17.12 13.43
CA HIS A 171 -2.58 -17.67 13.15
C HIS A 171 -2.63 -19.16 12.79
N GLU A 172 -3.51 -19.94 13.41
CA GLU A 172 -3.66 -21.38 13.13
C GLU A 172 -4.21 -21.70 11.73
N HIS A 173 -4.72 -20.70 11.01
CA HIS A 173 -5.30 -20.85 9.68
C HIS A 173 -4.34 -20.43 8.55
N LEU A 174 -3.22 -19.79 8.89
CA LEU A 174 -2.21 -19.36 7.93
C LEU A 174 -1.46 -20.57 7.36
N ALA A 175 -1.26 -20.59 6.05
CA ALA A 175 -0.30 -21.50 5.43
C ALA A 175 1.13 -21.05 5.77
N PRO A 176 2.15 -21.93 5.79
CA PRO A 176 3.51 -21.59 6.23
C PRO A 176 4.16 -20.38 5.55
N GLU A 177 3.83 -20.16 4.28
CA GLU A 177 4.30 -19.06 3.45
C GLU A 177 3.52 -17.76 3.64
N GLN A 178 2.36 -17.78 4.29
CA GLN A 178 1.52 -16.60 4.41
C GLN A 178 2.05 -15.62 5.47
N THR A 179 1.99 -14.34 5.16
CA THR A 179 2.26 -13.24 6.10
C THR A 179 0.97 -12.51 6.42
N PHE A 180 0.72 -12.26 7.70
CA PHE A 180 -0.42 -11.49 8.19
C PHE A 180 0.04 -10.10 8.62
N LEU A 181 -0.30 -9.09 7.83
CA LEU A 181 0.10 -7.71 8.06
C LEU A 181 -0.98 -6.98 8.84
N ILE A 182 -0.63 -6.45 10.02
CA ILE A 182 -1.55 -5.70 10.88
C ILE A 182 -1.32 -4.21 10.67
N GLU A 183 -2.32 -3.55 10.11
CA GLU A 183 -2.30 -2.13 9.84
C GLU A 183 -2.86 -1.33 11.03
N TYR A 184 -2.19 -0.24 11.38
CA TYR A 184 -2.67 0.69 12.39
C TYR A 184 -3.19 1.97 11.76
N LYS A 185 -4.18 2.58 12.42
CA LYS A 185 -4.70 3.90 12.05
C LYS A 185 -5.15 4.69 13.29
N PRO A 186 -4.64 5.90 13.53
CA PRO A 186 -4.94 6.64 14.76
C PRO A 186 -6.40 7.08 14.90
N PHE A 187 -7.07 7.37 13.79
CA PHE A 187 -8.47 7.79 13.76
C PHE A 187 -9.09 7.56 12.37
N GLU A 188 -10.41 7.76 12.28
CA GLU A 188 -11.24 7.55 11.08
C GLU A 188 -11.39 6.07 10.72
N PRO A 189 -12.61 5.50 10.84
CA PRO A 189 -13.89 6.16 11.15
C PRO A 189 -14.15 6.38 12.65
N ALA A 190 -13.30 5.87 13.54
CA ALA A 190 -13.43 6.12 14.98
C ALA A 190 -12.67 7.40 15.39
N PHE A 191 -13.31 8.25 16.19
CA PHE A 191 -12.80 9.60 16.50
C PHE A 191 -12.45 9.84 17.97
N TYR A 192 -12.64 8.87 18.86
CA TYR A 192 -12.18 8.94 20.25
C TYR A 192 -10.98 8.01 20.53
N HIS A 193 -11.09 6.73 20.15
CA HIS A 193 -9.95 5.82 20.04
C HIS A 193 -10.23 4.75 18.99
N THR A 194 -9.18 4.25 18.35
CA THR A 194 -9.20 3.05 17.51
C THR A 194 -8.57 1.87 18.27
N ASP A 195 -8.94 0.64 17.92
CA ASP A 195 -8.43 -0.57 18.59
C ASP A 195 -7.00 -0.94 18.16
N ILE A 196 -6.48 -0.33 17.08
CA ILE A 196 -5.10 -0.41 16.58
C ILE A 196 -4.63 1.00 16.16
N ALA A 197 -4.34 1.87 17.13
CA ALA A 197 -4.13 3.30 16.86
C ALA A 197 -2.73 3.68 16.38
N ASP A 198 -1.71 2.88 16.72
CA ASP A 198 -0.32 3.19 16.42
C ASP A 198 0.52 1.93 16.20
N TRP A 199 1.75 2.14 15.71
CA TRP A 199 2.72 1.08 15.43
C TRP A 199 3.03 0.22 16.66
N GLY A 200 3.00 0.77 17.87
CA GLY A 200 3.27 0.04 19.11
C GLY A 200 2.14 -0.92 19.47
N MET A 201 0.88 -0.52 19.23
CA MET A 201 -0.28 -1.40 19.35
C MET A 201 -0.22 -2.51 18.30
N SER A 202 0.04 -2.18 17.03
CA SER A 202 0.18 -3.17 15.95
C SER A 202 1.30 -4.16 16.23
N TYR A 203 2.50 -3.68 16.59
CA TYR A 203 3.64 -4.50 17.00
C TYR A 203 3.29 -5.48 18.12
N LEU A 204 2.63 -5.01 19.18
CA LEU A 204 2.22 -5.85 20.29
C LEU A 204 1.23 -6.94 19.87
N TYR A 205 0.28 -6.62 19.00
CA TYR A 205 -0.66 -7.61 18.47
C TYR A 205 0.02 -8.62 17.56
N ALA A 206 0.90 -8.17 16.66
CA ALA A 206 1.65 -9.02 15.75
C ALA A 206 2.52 -10.02 16.53
N GLN A 207 3.30 -9.54 17.50
CA GLN A 207 4.14 -10.38 18.36
C GLN A 207 3.32 -11.44 19.13
N LYS A 208 2.11 -11.08 19.58
CA LYS A 208 1.22 -12.01 20.31
C LYS A 208 0.49 -12.99 19.41
N MET A 209 0.23 -12.62 18.16
CA MET A 209 -0.45 -13.46 17.19
C MET A 209 0.44 -14.62 16.76
N GLY A 210 1.69 -14.35 16.40
CA GLY A 210 2.68 -15.39 16.07
C GLY A 210 3.72 -14.94 15.03
N PRO A 211 4.66 -15.81 14.66
CA PRO A 211 5.82 -15.48 13.83
C PRO A 211 5.47 -14.97 12.41
N GLN A 212 4.31 -15.35 11.88
CA GLN A 212 3.84 -14.93 10.56
C GLN A 212 3.15 -13.56 10.56
N ALA A 213 2.97 -12.94 11.74
CA ALA A 213 2.33 -11.63 11.85
C ALA A 213 3.38 -10.51 11.93
N LYS A 214 3.18 -9.45 11.14
CA LYS A 214 4.07 -8.28 11.07
C LYS A 214 3.25 -6.99 11.04
N VAL A 215 3.94 -5.84 11.14
CA VAL A 215 3.32 -4.51 11.07
C VAL A 215 3.26 -4.02 9.63
N LEU A 216 2.10 -3.52 9.23
CA LEU A 216 1.92 -2.74 8.00
C LEU A 216 1.99 -1.26 8.34
N VAL A 217 2.88 -0.53 7.67
CA VAL A 217 3.02 0.93 7.85
C VAL A 217 2.36 1.65 6.69
N ASP A 218 1.21 2.28 6.94
CA ASP A 218 0.64 3.25 6.01
C ASP A 218 1.20 4.65 6.28
N THR A 219 1.77 5.31 5.27
CA THR A 219 2.41 6.63 5.43
C THR A 219 1.44 7.75 5.86
N GLY A 220 0.15 7.57 5.59
CA GLY A 220 -0.96 8.42 5.96
C GLY A 220 -1.38 8.29 7.44
N HIS A 221 -1.18 7.10 8.00
CA HIS A 221 -1.78 6.66 9.27
C HIS A 221 -0.98 7.00 10.53
N HIS A 222 -0.61 8.27 10.69
CA HIS A 222 0.13 8.71 11.88
C HIS A 222 -0.40 9.99 12.49
N TYR A 223 -0.15 10.19 13.78
CA TYR A 223 -0.37 11.49 14.41
C TYR A 223 0.43 12.60 13.69
N GLN A 224 -0.01 13.84 13.87
CA GLN A 224 0.68 14.99 13.31
C GLN A 224 2.11 15.09 13.83
N ALA A 225 3.04 15.42 12.94
CA ALA A 225 4.48 15.53 13.21
C ALA A 225 5.17 14.23 13.68
N GLN A 226 4.53 13.06 13.53
CA GLN A 226 5.20 11.79 13.77
C GLN A 226 6.38 11.63 12.81
N ASN A 227 7.56 11.31 13.36
CA ASN A 227 8.69 10.83 12.58
C ASN A 227 8.41 9.38 12.16
N ILE A 228 8.15 9.16 10.87
CA ILE A 228 7.76 7.85 10.33
C ILE A 228 9.01 7.02 10.08
N GLU A 229 10.08 7.60 9.56
CA GLU A 229 11.35 6.91 9.33
C GLU A 229 11.96 6.34 10.63
N GLN A 230 11.72 6.97 11.78
CA GLN A 230 12.06 6.43 13.09
C GLN A 230 11.27 5.14 13.40
N ILE A 231 9.97 5.11 13.10
CA ILE A 231 9.14 3.91 13.29
C ILE A 231 9.66 2.78 12.39
N VAL A 232 9.96 3.10 11.14
CA VAL A 232 10.54 2.17 10.16
C VAL A 232 11.86 1.60 10.68
N ALA A 233 12.78 2.45 11.16
CA ALA A 233 14.06 2.01 11.71
C ALA A 233 13.88 1.03 12.89
N TRP A 234 12.93 1.30 13.80
CA TRP A 234 12.62 0.40 14.93
C TRP A 234 12.02 -0.92 14.46
N LEU A 235 11.06 -0.89 13.55
CA LEU A 235 10.44 -2.11 13.04
C LEU A 235 11.41 -2.96 12.21
N LEU A 236 12.38 -2.33 11.52
CA LEU A 236 13.46 -3.04 10.82
C LEU A 236 14.38 -3.76 11.81
N ASP A 237 14.84 -3.08 12.87
CA ASP A 237 15.74 -3.66 13.88
C ASP A 237 15.08 -4.81 14.66
N GLU A 238 13.77 -4.69 14.93
CA GLU A 238 12.97 -5.73 15.56
C GLU A 238 12.52 -6.84 14.57
N GLU A 239 12.85 -6.72 13.28
CA GLU A 239 12.40 -7.61 12.20
C GLU A 239 10.87 -7.72 12.13
N MET A 240 10.13 -6.66 12.49
CA MET A 240 8.66 -6.62 12.56
C MET A 240 8.00 -5.76 11.49
N LEU A 241 8.77 -5.12 10.62
CA LEU A 241 8.25 -4.44 9.42
C LEU A 241 7.90 -5.49 8.36
N GLY A 242 6.61 -5.62 8.02
CA GLY A 242 6.17 -6.57 6.99
C GLY A 242 5.80 -5.91 5.66
N GLY A 243 5.44 -4.63 5.67
CA GLY A 243 5.07 -3.94 4.44
C GLY A 243 4.78 -2.46 4.63
N PHE A 244 4.52 -1.81 3.50
CA PHE A 244 4.06 -0.43 3.42
C PHE A 244 2.77 -0.32 2.61
N HIS A 245 1.90 0.56 3.06
CA HIS A 245 0.92 1.24 2.21
C HIS A 245 1.44 2.66 1.94
N PHE A 246 1.72 2.93 0.66
CA PHE A 246 2.36 4.17 0.24
C PHE A 246 1.35 5.16 -0.34
N ASN A 247 1.35 6.34 0.24
CA ASN A 247 0.64 7.54 -0.19
C ASN A 247 1.46 8.79 0.19
N ASP A 248 0.85 9.96 0.05
CA ASP A 248 1.33 11.18 0.66
C ASP A 248 0.18 11.90 1.34
N ARG A 249 0.51 12.79 2.27
CA ARG A 249 -0.46 13.53 3.06
C ARG A 249 0.06 14.87 3.55
N ARG A 250 -0.88 15.78 3.81
CA ARG A 250 -0.62 17.06 4.48
C ARG A 250 -1.25 17.17 5.86
N TYR A 251 -2.44 16.58 6.05
CA TYR A 251 -3.25 16.76 7.26
C TYR A 251 -3.64 15.45 7.95
N ALA A 252 -4.01 14.43 7.20
CA ALA A 252 -4.56 13.22 7.76
C ALA A 252 -4.22 12.05 6.84
N ASP A 253 -5.06 11.03 6.84
CA ASP A 253 -5.07 10.05 5.78
C ASP A 253 -5.68 10.66 4.51
N ASP A 254 -4.88 11.44 3.78
CA ASP A 254 -5.33 12.22 2.62
C ASP A 254 -5.28 11.39 1.31
N ASP A 255 -4.59 10.24 1.32
CA ASP A 255 -4.46 9.30 0.21
C ASP A 255 -3.95 9.90 -1.11
N LEU A 256 -3.01 10.86 -1.04
CA LEU A 256 -2.49 11.56 -2.21
C LEU A 256 -1.35 10.80 -2.91
N THR A 257 -0.99 11.27 -4.10
CA THR A 257 0.15 10.77 -4.89
C THR A 257 1.44 10.75 -4.08
N LEU A 258 2.06 9.58 -3.87
CA LEU A 258 3.35 9.41 -3.19
C LEU A 258 4.38 10.46 -3.64
N GLY A 259 4.99 11.14 -2.68
CA GLY A 259 6.04 12.13 -2.90
C GLY A 259 5.56 13.48 -3.46
N SER A 260 4.26 13.73 -3.53
CA SER A 260 3.71 15.00 -4.03
C SER A 260 3.69 16.15 -3.01
N ILE A 261 3.78 15.85 -1.72
CA ILE A 261 3.76 16.82 -0.61
C ILE A 261 5.11 16.82 0.11
N ASP A 262 5.59 15.67 0.59
CA ASP A 262 6.90 15.53 1.25
C ASP A 262 7.72 14.37 0.67
N PRO A 263 8.32 14.55 -0.53
CA PRO A 263 9.20 13.54 -1.13
C PRO A 263 10.44 13.23 -0.29
N TYR A 264 10.87 14.13 0.58
CA TYR A 264 12.05 13.90 1.41
C TYR A 264 11.75 12.94 2.57
N GLN A 265 10.52 12.91 3.09
CA GLN A 265 10.10 11.89 4.05
C GLN A 265 10.16 10.48 3.43
N ILE A 266 9.59 10.30 2.23
CA ILE A 266 9.63 9.02 1.52
C ILE A 266 11.07 8.59 1.20
N PHE A 267 11.91 9.52 0.74
CA PHE A 267 13.34 9.27 0.56
C PHE A 267 14.02 8.79 1.85
N ARG A 268 13.72 9.42 3.00
CA ARG A 268 14.29 9.00 4.29
C ARG A 268 13.81 7.61 4.72
N ILE A 269 12.55 7.28 4.48
CA ILE A 269 12.02 5.92 4.70
C ILE A 269 12.80 4.89 3.85
N PHE A 270 12.96 5.14 2.55
CA PHE A 270 13.77 4.27 1.70
C PHE A 270 15.24 4.23 2.12
N SER A 271 15.80 5.34 2.61
CA SER A 271 17.16 5.39 3.13
C SER A 271 17.36 4.50 4.36
N GLU A 272 16.36 4.34 5.23
CA GLU A 272 16.43 3.39 6.35
C GLU A 272 16.45 1.94 5.86
N ILE A 273 15.68 1.61 4.82
CA ILE A 273 15.67 0.27 4.20
C ILE A 273 17.04 -0.04 3.57
N HIS A 274 17.59 0.88 2.76
CA HIS A 274 18.93 0.75 2.19
C HIS A 274 20.01 0.67 3.28
N GLY A 275 19.83 1.43 4.37
CA GLY A 275 20.72 1.42 5.52
C GLY A 275 20.70 0.09 6.27
N TYR A 276 19.52 -0.49 6.49
CA TYR A 276 19.38 -1.83 7.05
C TYR A 276 20.10 -2.85 6.17
N ALA A 277 19.85 -2.84 4.86
CA ALA A 277 20.50 -3.76 3.93
C ALA A 277 22.04 -3.62 3.97
N ALA A 278 22.56 -2.40 3.99
CA ALA A 278 23.99 -2.14 4.14
C ALA A 278 24.54 -2.72 5.47
N SER A 279 23.81 -2.60 6.58
CA SER A 279 24.20 -3.17 7.88
C SER A 279 24.18 -4.70 7.91
N LYS A 280 23.39 -5.33 7.04
CA LYS A 280 23.25 -6.79 6.89
C LYS A 280 24.06 -7.34 5.70
N GLY A 281 25.09 -6.63 5.25
CA GLY A 281 25.97 -7.12 4.18
C GLY A 281 25.36 -7.12 2.78
N GLY A 282 24.30 -6.33 2.56
CA GLY A 282 23.57 -6.20 1.30
C GLY A 282 22.26 -6.98 1.25
N GLU A 283 21.90 -7.70 2.32
CA GLU A 283 20.63 -8.44 2.41
C GLU A 283 19.48 -7.49 2.77
N TYR A 284 18.51 -7.36 1.86
CA TYR A 284 17.32 -6.56 2.10
C TYR A 284 16.32 -7.30 3.01
N PRO A 285 15.55 -6.55 3.82
CA PRO A 285 14.44 -7.13 4.58
C PRO A 285 13.33 -7.58 3.62
N ASP A 286 12.59 -8.61 4.02
CA ASP A 286 11.39 -9.04 3.29
C ASP A 286 10.23 -8.08 3.58
N ILE A 287 9.92 -7.20 2.62
CA ILE A 287 8.94 -6.12 2.76
C ILE A 287 8.03 -6.11 1.53
N GLU A 288 6.74 -6.11 1.77
CA GLU A 288 5.74 -5.85 0.73
C GLU A 288 5.58 -4.33 0.52
N TYR A 289 5.97 -3.82 -0.65
CA TYR A 289 5.71 -2.44 -1.04
C TYR A 289 4.39 -2.36 -1.79
N MET A 290 3.40 -1.69 -1.21
CA MET A 290 2.07 -1.57 -1.79
C MET A 290 1.68 -0.09 -1.83
N VAL A 291 0.95 0.29 -2.87
CA VAL A 291 0.33 1.61 -2.95
C VAL A 291 -1.06 1.54 -2.31
N ASP A 292 -1.44 2.54 -1.52
CA ASP A 292 -2.82 2.72 -1.04
C ASP A 292 -3.22 4.17 -1.17
N GLN A 293 -4.09 4.47 -2.16
CA GLN A 293 -4.36 5.85 -2.58
C GLN A 293 -5.77 6.01 -3.15
N SER A 294 -6.25 7.25 -3.12
CA SER A 294 -7.60 7.65 -3.51
C SER A 294 -7.55 8.85 -4.44
N HIS A 295 -7.49 8.56 -5.75
CA HIS A 295 -7.39 9.57 -6.78
C HIS A 295 -8.72 10.30 -7.06
N ASN A 296 -9.12 11.21 -6.18
CA ASN A 296 -10.44 11.86 -6.27
C ASN A 296 -10.59 12.78 -7.51
N LEU A 297 -9.53 13.50 -7.89
CA LEU A 297 -9.55 14.50 -8.97
C LEU A 297 -8.54 14.23 -10.07
N LYS A 298 -7.36 13.69 -9.75
CA LYS A 298 -6.36 13.33 -10.76
C LYS A 298 -6.91 12.17 -11.62
N PRO A 299 -6.62 12.14 -12.94
CA PRO A 299 -6.93 11.00 -13.78
C PRO A 299 -6.29 9.72 -13.21
N LYS A 300 -7.10 8.68 -12.98
CA LYS A 300 -6.68 7.46 -12.26
C LYS A 300 -5.36 6.87 -12.76
N MET A 301 -5.28 6.68 -14.08
CA MET A 301 -4.12 6.09 -14.74
C MET A 301 -2.87 6.96 -14.63
N GLU A 302 -2.99 8.26 -14.91
CA GLU A 302 -1.84 9.17 -14.87
C GLU A 302 -1.32 9.34 -13.44
N ALA A 303 -2.22 9.40 -12.45
CA ALA A 303 -1.85 9.51 -11.05
C ALA A 303 -1.10 8.27 -10.56
N MET A 304 -1.56 7.07 -10.95
CA MET A 304 -0.88 5.83 -10.58
C MET A 304 0.50 5.72 -11.23
N ILE A 305 0.63 6.08 -12.52
CA ILE A 305 1.93 6.14 -13.20
C ILE A 305 2.86 7.13 -12.49
N GLU A 306 2.36 8.33 -12.16
CA GLU A 306 3.12 9.34 -11.41
C GLU A 306 3.63 8.78 -10.09
N THR A 307 2.77 8.15 -9.28
CA THR A 307 3.17 7.50 -8.02
C THR A 307 4.26 6.45 -8.20
N VAL A 308 4.11 5.54 -9.16
CA VAL A 308 5.11 4.49 -9.40
C VAL A 308 6.45 5.10 -9.85
N THR A 309 6.42 6.10 -10.73
CA THR A 309 7.64 6.77 -11.18
C THR A 309 8.33 7.53 -10.05
N ALA A 310 7.57 8.18 -9.16
CA ALA A 310 8.11 8.83 -7.98
C ALA A 310 8.72 7.82 -7.00
N ALA A 311 8.08 6.67 -6.80
CA ALA A 311 8.63 5.60 -5.96
C ALA A 311 9.98 5.09 -6.51
N GLN A 312 10.06 4.83 -7.81
CA GLN A 312 11.31 4.42 -8.48
C GLN A 312 12.41 5.49 -8.32
N GLU A 313 12.08 6.77 -8.53
CA GLU A 313 13.03 7.87 -8.38
C GLU A 313 13.57 7.96 -6.95
N LEU A 314 12.68 7.97 -5.95
CA LEU A 314 13.04 8.15 -4.55
C LEU A 314 13.78 6.92 -4.00
N TYR A 315 13.39 5.71 -4.40
CA TYR A 315 14.11 4.48 -4.06
C TYR A 315 15.52 4.46 -4.66
N ALA A 316 15.66 4.84 -5.94
CA ALA A 316 16.96 4.93 -6.60
C ALA A 316 17.86 5.99 -5.98
N LYS A 317 17.32 7.16 -5.61
CA LYS A 317 18.07 8.20 -4.89
C LYS A 317 18.54 7.72 -3.53
N ALA A 318 17.68 7.05 -2.77
CA ALA A 318 18.04 6.50 -1.46
C ALA A 318 19.19 5.49 -1.58
N ALA A 319 19.19 4.66 -2.64
CA ALA A 319 20.27 3.73 -2.95
C ALA A 319 21.63 4.41 -3.23
N LEU A 320 21.69 5.74 -3.38
CA LEU A 320 22.93 6.50 -3.59
C LEU A 320 23.61 6.95 -2.30
N VAL A 321 22.93 6.87 -1.14
CA VAL A 321 23.53 7.22 0.15
C VAL A 321 24.75 6.32 0.40
N ASP A 322 25.90 6.91 0.73
CA ASP A 322 27.09 6.16 1.10
C ASP A 322 27.01 5.81 2.59
N HIS A 323 26.41 4.67 2.92
CA HIS A 323 26.16 4.26 4.31
C HIS A 323 27.46 4.03 5.09
N ALA A 324 28.53 3.56 4.45
CA ALA A 324 29.81 3.35 5.11
C ALA A 324 30.49 4.70 5.47
N GLN A 325 30.38 5.70 4.59
CA GLN A 325 30.83 7.06 4.88
C GLN A 325 29.93 7.72 5.94
N LEU A 326 28.62 7.50 5.87
CA LEU A 326 27.63 8.03 6.81
C LEU A 326 27.90 7.54 8.24
N GLU A 327 28.13 6.25 8.43
CA GLU A 327 28.47 5.65 9.73
C GLU A 327 29.72 6.31 10.33
N ARG A 328 30.79 6.48 9.55
CA ARG A 328 32.02 7.17 10.02
C ARG A 328 31.78 8.62 10.44
N HIS A 329 30.90 9.34 9.75
CA HIS A 329 30.53 10.70 10.16
C HIS A 329 29.71 10.67 11.46
N GLN A 330 28.79 9.72 11.61
CA GLN A 330 27.97 9.55 12.82
C GLN A 330 28.83 9.20 14.05
N GLU A 331 29.74 8.23 13.94
CA GLU A 331 30.63 7.81 15.03
C GLU A 331 31.54 8.95 15.53
N ARG A 332 31.90 9.89 14.64
CA ARG A 332 32.73 11.06 14.97
C ARG A 332 31.92 12.29 15.39
N GLY A 333 30.59 12.22 15.37
CA GLY A 333 29.71 13.35 15.68
C GLY A 333 29.78 14.48 14.63
N GLU A 334 30.12 14.16 13.38
CA GLU A 334 30.24 15.11 12.26
C GLU A 334 28.85 15.39 11.64
N ILE A 335 28.00 16.07 12.43
CA ILE A 335 26.57 16.28 12.14
C ILE A 335 26.34 16.84 10.72
N VAL A 336 27.10 17.86 10.34
CA VAL A 336 26.92 18.54 9.03
C VAL A 336 27.29 17.60 7.88
N ASP A 337 28.34 16.80 8.02
CA ASP A 337 28.80 15.91 6.95
C ASP A 337 27.86 14.71 6.78
N ALA A 338 27.35 14.15 7.89
CA ALA A 338 26.32 13.12 7.86
C ALA A 338 25.04 13.62 7.15
N GLU A 339 24.54 14.81 7.52
CA GLU A 339 23.35 15.40 6.89
C GLU A 339 23.57 15.66 5.38
N ARG A 340 24.77 16.12 5.02
CA ARG A 340 25.12 16.41 3.62
C ARG A 340 25.04 15.19 2.72
N LEU A 341 25.39 13.99 3.20
CA LEU A 341 25.29 12.77 2.39
C LEU A 341 23.86 12.47 1.97
N LEU A 342 22.90 12.57 2.89
CA LEU A 342 21.49 12.38 2.57
C LEU A 342 20.98 13.45 1.61
N LYS A 343 21.28 14.73 1.88
CA LYS A 343 20.88 15.85 1.01
C LYS A 343 21.47 15.75 -0.40
N GLN A 344 22.71 15.29 -0.53
CA GLN A 344 23.36 15.07 -1.82
C GLN A 344 22.70 13.94 -2.61
N ALA A 345 22.43 12.80 -1.97
CA ALA A 345 21.74 11.69 -2.60
C ALA A 345 20.33 12.08 -3.06
N PHE A 346 19.54 12.74 -2.19
CA PHE A 346 18.20 13.24 -2.53
C PHE A 346 18.22 14.27 -3.65
N GLY A 347 19.21 15.18 -3.65
CA GLY A 347 19.37 16.22 -4.67
C GLY A 347 19.97 15.74 -5.99
N THR A 348 20.35 14.46 -6.10
CA THR A 348 20.92 13.91 -7.34
C THR A 348 19.82 13.68 -8.37
N ASP A 349 19.93 14.32 -9.53
CA ASP A 349 19.03 14.06 -10.67
C ASP A 349 19.33 12.69 -11.29
N VAL A 350 18.49 11.68 -10.98
CA VAL A 350 18.59 10.30 -11.46
C VAL A 350 17.85 10.02 -12.79
N SER A 351 17.18 11.01 -13.37
CA SER A 351 16.32 10.82 -14.55
C SER A 351 17.01 10.13 -15.71
N GLY A 352 18.24 10.54 -16.05
CA GLY A 352 19.01 9.94 -17.14
C GLY A 352 19.38 8.47 -16.91
N ALA A 353 19.71 8.10 -15.66
CA ALA A 353 20.05 6.72 -15.31
C ALA A 353 18.81 5.81 -15.33
N ILE A 354 17.67 6.33 -14.87
CA ILE A 354 16.38 5.61 -14.94
C ILE A 354 15.94 5.43 -16.40
N ALA A 355 16.07 6.46 -17.23
CA ALA A 355 15.77 6.36 -18.66
C ALA A 355 16.64 5.29 -19.36
N GLU A 356 17.92 5.21 -19.01
CA GLU A 356 18.81 4.16 -19.49
C GLU A 356 18.39 2.76 -19.02
N TRP A 357 18.05 2.61 -17.74
CA TRP A 357 17.53 1.37 -17.17
C TRP A 357 16.27 0.88 -17.90
N ARG A 358 15.34 1.81 -18.21
CA ARG A 358 14.11 1.53 -18.98
C ARG A 358 14.41 1.06 -20.39
N ARG A 359 15.27 1.78 -21.13
CA ARG A 359 15.68 1.38 -22.50
C ARG A 359 16.28 -0.02 -22.53
N GLY A 360 17.13 -0.35 -21.55
CA GLY A 360 17.72 -1.68 -21.40
C GLY A 360 16.70 -2.81 -21.24
N ARG A 361 15.46 -2.49 -20.86
CA ARG A 361 14.32 -3.39 -20.66
C ARG A 361 13.25 -3.28 -21.75
N GLY A 362 13.52 -2.53 -22.82
CA GLY A 362 12.55 -2.28 -23.89
C GLY A 362 11.38 -1.39 -23.48
N LEU A 363 11.51 -0.65 -22.38
CA LEU A 363 10.54 0.33 -21.92
C LEU A 363 10.88 1.72 -22.48
N GLU A 364 9.85 2.53 -22.71
CA GLU A 364 10.00 3.94 -23.05
C GLU A 364 10.58 4.74 -21.87
N GLU A 365 11.36 5.78 -22.15
CA GLU A 365 12.04 6.57 -21.11
C GLU A 365 11.08 7.30 -20.18
N ASP A 366 9.96 7.78 -20.73
CA ASP A 366 8.91 8.49 -20.01
C ASP A 366 7.61 7.65 -20.05
N PRO A 367 7.26 6.97 -18.95
CA PRO A 367 6.07 6.13 -18.86
C PRO A 367 4.76 6.90 -19.10
N LEU A 368 4.68 8.16 -18.67
CA LEU A 368 3.46 8.96 -18.81
C LEU A 368 3.25 9.37 -20.27
N ILE A 369 4.32 9.76 -20.96
CA ILE A 369 4.25 10.04 -22.39
C ILE A 369 3.97 8.77 -23.20
N SER A 370 4.56 7.64 -22.81
CA SER A 370 4.28 6.32 -23.41
C SER A 370 2.80 5.95 -23.29
N PHE A 371 2.24 6.08 -22.08
CA PHE A 371 0.81 5.88 -21.81
C PHE A 371 -0.07 6.81 -22.64
N ARG A 372 0.22 8.11 -22.66
CA ARG A 372 -0.59 9.07 -23.44
C ARG A 372 -0.55 8.79 -24.94
N LYS A 373 0.58 8.30 -25.46
CA LYS A 373 0.72 7.90 -26.87
C LYS A 373 0.01 6.59 -27.20
N SER A 374 -0.21 5.71 -26.22
CA SER A 374 -0.84 4.40 -26.48
C SER A 374 -2.31 4.52 -26.88
N GLY A 375 -2.97 5.63 -26.54
CA GLY A 375 -4.39 5.83 -26.80
C GLY A 375 -5.31 5.06 -25.84
N TYR A 376 -4.73 4.41 -24.82
CA TYR A 376 -5.46 3.57 -23.87
C TYR A 376 -6.55 4.34 -23.13
N LEU A 377 -6.23 5.55 -22.63
CA LEU A 377 -7.19 6.37 -21.89
C LEU A 377 -8.45 6.69 -22.72
N GLN A 378 -8.26 7.09 -23.98
CA GLN A 378 -9.38 7.39 -24.87
C GLN A 378 -10.22 6.14 -25.18
N GLN A 379 -9.57 4.98 -25.28
CA GLN A 379 -10.25 3.71 -25.50
C GLN A 379 -11.12 3.32 -24.29
N ILE A 380 -10.55 3.32 -23.08
CA ILE A 380 -11.30 2.96 -21.87
C ILE A 380 -12.39 3.97 -21.55
N GLU A 381 -12.18 5.27 -21.78
CA GLU A 381 -13.21 6.30 -21.60
C GLU A 381 -14.41 6.05 -22.51
N ALA A 382 -14.18 5.77 -23.79
CA ALA A 382 -15.25 5.50 -24.75
C ALA A 382 -16.04 4.23 -24.38
N ASP A 383 -15.34 3.15 -24.07
CA ASP A 383 -15.93 1.87 -23.71
C ASP A 383 -16.71 1.93 -22.39
N ARG A 384 -16.08 2.43 -21.31
CA ARG A 384 -16.68 2.48 -19.98
C ARG A 384 -17.83 3.47 -19.90
N LYS A 385 -17.81 4.55 -20.69
CA LYS A 385 -18.96 5.45 -20.82
C LYS A 385 -20.17 4.75 -21.46
N ALA A 386 -19.94 3.92 -22.48
CA ALA A 386 -21.00 3.11 -23.07
C ALA A 386 -21.54 2.08 -22.07
N ARG A 387 -20.67 1.31 -21.41
CA ARG A 387 -21.06 0.33 -20.39
C ARG A 387 -21.81 0.94 -19.20
N ARG A 388 -21.37 2.09 -18.67
CA ARG A 388 -22.09 2.81 -17.61
C ARG A 388 -23.51 3.18 -18.02
N LYS A 389 -23.71 3.61 -19.27
CA LYS A 389 -25.03 3.95 -19.80
C LYS A 389 -25.94 2.70 -19.88
N GLU A 390 -25.39 1.57 -20.32
CA GLU A 390 -26.12 0.29 -20.38
C GLU A 390 -26.51 -0.21 -18.98
N LEU A 391 -25.63 -0.02 -18.00
CA LEU A 391 -25.88 -0.36 -16.59
C LEU A 391 -26.81 0.64 -15.87
N GLY A 392 -27.20 1.74 -16.53
CA GLY A 392 -28.02 2.79 -15.90
C GLY A 392 -27.29 3.55 -14.80
N ILE A 393 -25.95 3.55 -14.79
CA ILE A 393 -25.13 4.31 -13.84
C ILE A 393 -25.19 5.77 -14.28
N VAL A 394 -26.09 6.54 -13.68
CA VAL A 394 -26.22 7.99 -13.92
C VAL A 394 -25.32 8.75 -12.94
N ALA A 395 -24.63 9.78 -13.42
CA ALA A 395 -23.91 10.73 -12.57
C ALA A 395 -24.91 11.55 -11.72
N GLY A 396 -25.35 10.96 -10.61
CA GLY A 396 -26.22 11.62 -9.64
C GLY A 396 -25.40 12.50 -8.70
N GLY A 397 -25.36 13.79 -8.96
CA GLY A 397 -24.84 14.78 -8.03
C GLY A 397 -25.87 15.12 -6.95
N SER A 398 -26.01 14.25 -5.95
CA SER A 398 -26.63 14.65 -4.68
C SER A 398 -25.95 13.95 -3.51
N TYR A 399 -25.49 14.76 -2.57
CA TYR A 399 -24.99 14.34 -1.25
C TYR A 399 -26.16 14.04 -0.27
N ALA A 400 -27.41 14.19 -0.71
CA ALA A 400 -28.62 13.99 0.07
C ALA A 400 -29.67 13.14 -0.68
#